data_AF-A0A4P6ZJ26-F1
#
_entry.id   AF-A0A4P6ZJ26-F1
#
_cell.length_a   1.000
_cell.length_b   1.000
_cell.length_c   1.000
_cell.angle_alpha   90.00
_cell.angle_beta   90.00
_cell.angle_gamma   90.00
#
_symmetry.space_group_name_H-M   'P 1'
#
loop_
_entity.id
_entity.type
_entity.pdbx_description
1 polymer ?
#
loop_
_entity_poly.entity_id
_entity_poly.type
_entity_poly.pdbx_seq_one_letter_code
_entity_poly.pdbx_strand_id
1 'polypeptide(L)'
;MKKWFLIIGSIIIIVLLGSGMITLHGHGQRSYNACVRLGQNDVIDGNYHDALNYFQGAIKVDPTGSHAKNDLDQIQSYVSGNHYLSQHKLSQAAKNYHRAVKINAIAALNRRSKLAYQNIESLRNNTNKFTTLYDQALELNHRGDFKRSTQHLDRIISDPGVDDKYFKGFRSKVEKLIKSNNRKQRSSLISSNVTANHNKNNQFKLKSPKVIADHPSKVTITKARRDIQRAGVDAHQMNNQDVANLIRQANKHHISIYRYAKDNY
;
A
#
# COMPACT_ATOMS: atom_id res chain seq x y z
N MET A 1 15.66 3.57 10.19
CA MET A 1 14.62 4.60 10.01
C MET A 1 13.61 4.54 11.16
N LYS A 2 13.12 5.70 11.58
CA LYS A 2 12.81 6.10 12.97
C LYS A 2 11.63 5.34 13.63
N LYS A 3 11.81 5.01 14.92
CA LYS A 3 11.00 4.15 15.80
C LYS A 3 9.68 4.78 16.30
N TRP A 4 8.83 5.30 15.42
CA TRP A 4 7.60 6.02 15.82
C TRP A 4 6.32 5.17 15.83
N PHE A 5 6.41 3.84 15.65
CA PHE A 5 5.22 2.97 15.48
C PHE A 5 4.74 2.22 16.72
N LEU A 6 5.23 2.51 17.93
CA LEU A 6 4.91 1.73 19.13
C LEU A 6 4.17 2.51 20.25
N ILE A 7 3.25 3.40 19.90
CA ILE A 7 2.30 3.96 20.89
C ILE A 7 0.89 3.98 20.31
N ILE A 8 0.36 2.82 19.89
CA ILE A 8 -1.08 2.68 19.56
C ILE A 8 -1.69 1.45 20.26
N GLY A 9 -0.89 0.59 20.89
CA GLY A 9 -1.33 -0.68 21.49
C GLY A 9 -1.84 -0.61 22.93
N SER A 10 -1.71 0.53 23.62
CA SER A 10 -1.95 0.63 25.07
C SER A 10 -2.74 1.86 25.50
N ILE A 11 -3.62 2.41 24.64
CA ILE A 11 -4.68 3.32 25.10
C ILE A 11 -5.91 2.45 25.33
N ILE A 12 -5.82 1.83 26.49
CA ILE A 12 -6.75 0.97 27.18
C ILE A 12 -8.16 1.53 27.11
N ILE A 13 -9.12 0.62 26.97
CA ILE A 13 -10.52 0.77 27.33
C ILE A 13 -10.58 1.51 28.66
N ILE A 14 -10.79 2.82 28.67
CA ILE A 14 -11.22 3.51 29.88
C ILE A 14 -12.71 3.25 29.99
N VAL A 15 -13.04 2.10 30.58
CA VAL A 15 -14.13 2.03 31.54
C VAL A 15 -13.90 3.20 32.50
N LEU A 16 -14.93 4.02 32.65
CA LEU A 16 -15.11 5.04 33.70
C LEU A 16 -14.39 4.66 35.00
N LEU A 17 -13.13 5.08 35.18
CA LEU A 17 -12.45 5.13 36.46
C LEU A 17 -11.55 6.36 36.43
N GLY A 18 -12.00 7.39 37.15
CA GLY A 18 -11.30 8.65 37.25
C GLY A 18 -9.95 8.50 37.94
N SER A 19 -8.97 9.29 37.51
CA SER A 19 -7.81 9.64 38.32
C SER A 19 -7.16 10.91 37.74
N GLY A 20 -6.73 11.80 38.65
CA GLY A 20 -6.12 13.09 38.33
C GLY A 20 -7.05 14.30 38.49
N MET A 21 -7.50 14.59 39.72
CA MET A 21 -8.08 15.90 40.00
C MET A 21 -6.97 16.96 39.95
N ILE A 22 -6.97 17.79 38.91
CA ILE A 22 -6.29 19.08 38.94
C ILE A 22 -7.24 20.06 39.64
N THR A 23 -7.07 20.24 40.95
CA THR A 23 -7.84 21.20 41.75
C THR A 23 -7.25 22.60 41.60
N LEU A 24 -7.59 23.31 40.53
CA LEU A 24 -7.39 24.77 40.48
C LEU A 24 -8.46 25.45 41.36
N HIS A 25 -8.09 25.82 42.58
CA HIS A 25 -8.92 26.64 43.47
C HIS A 25 -9.01 28.07 42.92
N GLY A 26 -10.10 28.35 42.20
CA GLY A 26 -10.45 29.72 41.79
C GLY A 26 -11.44 29.73 40.63
N HIS A 27 -12.70 30.07 40.93
CA HIS A 27 -13.81 30.36 40.00
C HIS A 27 -13.94 29.32 38.86
N GLY A 28 -14.89 28.37 38.96
CA GLY A 28 -15.03 27.19 38.09
C GLY A 28 -14.74 27.39 36.59
N GLN A 29 -15.11 28.55 36.02
CA GLN A 29 -14.78 28.90 34.62
C GLN A 29 -13.28 28.94 34.29
N ARG A 30 -12.42 29.45 35.19
CA ARG A 30 -10.97 29.52 34.96
C ARG A 30 -10.35 28.12 34.93
N SER A 31 -10.77 27.26 35.84
CA SER A 31 -10.35 25.84 35.88
C SER A 31 -10.83 25.10 34.63
N TYR A 32 -12.09 25.28 34.22
CA TYR A 32 -12.63 24.74 32.97
C TYR A 32 -11.79 25.15 31.75
N ASN A 33 -11.56 26.45 31.57
CA ASN A 33 -10.80 26.99 30.44
C ASN A 33 -9.36 26.46 30.42
N ALA A 34 -8.73 26.29 31.60
CA ALA A 34 -7.39 25.72 31.72
C ALA A 34 -7.36 24.26 31.25
N CYS A 35 -8.31 23.44 31.69
CA CYS A 35 -8.44 22.04 31.27
C CYS A 35 -8.65 21.93 29.75
N VAL A 36 -9.59 22.71 29.17
CA VAL A 36 -9.82 22.69 27.71
C VAL A 36 -8.54 23.06 26.94
N ARG A 37 -7.86 24.14 27.34
CA ARG A 37 -6.62 24.57 26.68
C ARG A 37 -5.51 23.53 26.76
N LEU A 38 -5.28 22.95 27.94
CA LEU A 38 -4.27 21.89 28.11
C LEU A 38 -4.61 20.67 27.26
N GLY A 39 -5.88 20.25 27.24
CA GLY A 39 -6.32 19.14 26.40
C GLY A 39 -6.12 19.40 24.90
N GLN A 40 -6.39 20.62 24.43
CA GLN A 40 -6.13 21.01 23.03
C GLN A 40 -4.63 21.03 22.70
N ASN A 41 -3.78 21.52 23.61
CA ASN A 41 -2.33 21.47 23.44
C ASN A 41 -1.84 20.02 23.33
N ASP A 42 -2.30 19.13 24.21
CA ASP A 42 -1.94 17.72 24.17
C ASP A 42 -2.44 17.02 22.89
N VAL A 43 -3.60 17.42 22.35
CA VAL A 43 -4.04 16.97 21.02
C VAL A 43 -3.04 17.38 19.93
N ILE A 44 -2.57 18.63 19.97
CA ILE A 44 -1.60 19.15 19.00
C ILE A 44 -0.29 18.34 19.11
N ASP A 45 0.19 18.11 20.33
CA ASP A 45 1.42 17.37 20.63
C ASP A 45 1.30 15.86 20.38
N GLY A 46 0.07 15.35 20.29
CA GLY A 46 -0.22 13.93 20.05
C GLY A 46 -0.33 13.10 21.34
N ASN A 47 -0.36 13.74 22.51
CA ASN A 47 -0.55 13.14 23.83
C ASN A 47 -2.03 12.84 24.07
N TYR A 48 -2.63 11.95 23.26
CA TYR A 48 -4.08 11.77 23.26
C TYR A 48 -4.66 11.24 24.57
N HIS A 49 -3.87 10.52 25.37
CA HIS A 49 -4.30 10.06 26.69
C HIS A 49 -4.48 11.24 27.68
N ASP A 50 -3.48 12.13 27.75
CA ASP A 50 -3.53 13.30 28.63
C ASP A 50 -4.63 14.26 28.19
N ALA A 51 -4.78 14.46 26.87
CA ALA A 51 -5.89 15.24 26.32
C ALA A 51 -7.27 14.71 26.72
N LEU A 52 -7.49 13.39 26.67
CA LEU A 52 -8.73 12.76 27.14
C LEU A 52 -9.00 13.08 28.62
N ASN A 53 -7.97 12.98 29.47
CA ASN A 53 -8.07 13.26 30.90
C ASN A 53 -8.41 14.74 31.15
N TYR A 54 -7.78 15.66 30.43
CA TYR A 54 -8.07 17.09 30.53
C TYR A 54 -9.50 17.44 30.11
N PHE A 55 -10.00 16.91 28.99
CA PHE A 55 -11.39 17.17 28.58
C PHE A 55 -12.41 16.56 29.55
N GLN A 56 -12.13 15.38 30.11
CA GLN A 56 -12.96 14.82 31.18
C GLN A 56 -12.92 15.71 32.44
N GLY A 57 -11.77 16.26 32.80
CA GLY A 57 -11.62 17.23 33.87
C GLY A 57 -12.47 18.48 33.65
N ALA A 58 -12.45 19.04 32.44
CA ALA A 58 -13.29 20.18 32.07
C ALA A 58 -14.79 19.86 32.24
N ILE A 59 -15.26 18.71 31.78
CA ILE A 59 -16.67 18.30 31.91
C ILE A 59 -17.09 18.10 33.37
N LYS A 60 -16.18 17.66 34.26
CA LYS A 60 -16.46 17.56 35.70
C LYS A 60 -16.64 18.93 36.35
N VAL A 61 -15.90 19.94 35.90
CA VAL A 61 -15.97 21.31 36.41
C VAL A 61 -17.21 22.03 35.91
N ASP A 62 -17.55 21.86 34.62
CA ASP A 62 -18.78 22.36 34.02
C ASP A 62 -19.44 21.28 33.13
N PRO A 63 -20.42 20.54 33.68
CA PRO A 63 -21.16 19.53 32.94
C PRO A 63 -22.05 20.09 31.83
N THR A 64 -22.32 21.40 31.80
CA THR A 64 -23.17 22.05 30.79
C THR A 64 -22.39 22.56 29.59
N GLY A 65 -21.07 22.75 29.74
CA GLY A 65 -20.18 23.24 28.70
C GLY A 65 -20.09 22.32 27.47
N SER A 66 -20.72 22.71 26.37
CA SER A 66 -20.77 21.94 25.11
C SER A 66 -19.42 21.80 24.40
N HIS A 67 -18.51 22.78 24.57
CA HIS A 67 -17.18 22.77 23.94
C HIS A 67 -16.33 21.57 24.37
N ALA A 68 -16.13 21.38 25.68
CA ALA A 68 -15.35 20.27 26.21
C ALA A 68 -15.94 18.88 25.84
N LYS A 69 -17.27 18.77 25.72
CA LYS A 69 -17.93 17.55 25.26
C LYS A 69 -17.64 17.25 23.79
N ASN A 70 -17.73 18.26 22.92
CA ASN A 70 -17.40 18.09 21.50
C ASN A 70 -15.92 17.75 21.31
N ASP A 71 -15.02 18.41 22.04
CA ASP A 71 -13.59 18.11 22.04
C ASP A 71 -13.34 16.65 22.47
N LEU A 72 -13.96 16.20 23.57
CA LEU A 72 -13.88 14.82 24.06
C LEU A 72 -14.40 13.81 23.03
N ASP A 73 -15.59 14.02 22.49
CA ASP A 73 -16.21 13.11 21.52
C ASP A 73 -15.37 12.98 20.25
N GLN A 74 -14.76 14.09 19.82
CA GLN A 74 -13.91 14.09 18.63
C GLN A 74 -12.61 13.30 18.85
N ILE A 75 -11.90 13.55 19.95
CA ILE A 75 -10.66 12.83 20.24
C ILE A 75 -10.92 11.35 20.49
N GLN A 76 -12.02 10.99 21.16
CA GLN A 76 -12.43 9.59 21.32
C GLN A 76 -12.68 8.91 19.98
N SER A 77 -13.36 9.60 19.05
CA SER A 77 -13.60 9.10 17.70
C SER A 77 -12.29 8.91 16.94
N TYR A 78 -11.36 9.88 17.02
CA TYR A 78 -10.07 9.78 16.35
C TYR A 78 -9.20 8.63 16.92
N VAL A 79 -9.09 8.54 18.24
CA VAL A 79 -8.32 7.47 18.92
C VAL A 79 -8.91 6.09 18.63
N SER A 80 -10.24 5.96 18.61
CA SER A 80 -10.92 4.72 18.17
C SER A 80 -10.60 4.39 16.71
N GLY A 81 -10.52 5.40 15.84
CA GLY A 81 -10.07 5.25 14.45
C GLY A 81 -8.66 4.65 14.36
N ASN A 82 -7.71 5.18 15.14
CA ASN A 82 -6.33 4.67 15.22
C ASN A 82 -6.31 3.21 15.72
N HIS A 83 -7.11 2.89 16.74
CA HIS A 83 -7.22 1.54 17.29
C HIS A 83 -7.75 0.54 16.27
N TYR A 84 -8.84 0.85 15.57
CA TYR A 84 -9.35 -0.04 14.53
C TYR A 84 -8.37 -0.18 13.36
N LEU A 85 -7.66 0.89 13.02
CA LEU A 85 -6.64 0.85 11.97
C LEU A 85 -5.48 -0.09 12.35
N SER A 86 -5.03 -0.08 13.61
CA SER A 86 -3.97 -0.98 14.10
C SER A 86 -4.40 -2.45 14.11
N GLN A 87 -5.70 -2.71 14.26
CA GLN A 87 -6.31 -4.04 14.14
C GLN A 87 -6.66 -4.44 12.70
N HIS A 88 -6.27 -3.65 11.70
CA HIS A 88 -6.63 -3.86 10.29
C HIS A 88 -8.15 -3.85 10.01
N LYS A 89 -8.95 -3.30 10.92
CA LYS A 89 -10.42 -3.15 10.80
C LYS A 89 -10.75 -1.87 10.05
N LEU A 90 -10.47 -1.85 8.75
CA LEU A 90 -10.52 -0.64 7.90
C LEU A 90 -11.89 0.05 7.90
N SER A 91 -12.99 -0.72 7.81
CA SER A 91 -14.35 -0.16 7.80
C SER A 91 -14.68 0.56 9.12
N GLN A 92 -14.32 -0.03 10.26
CA GLN A 92 -14.52 0.58 11.57
C GLN A 92 -13.62 1.80 11.75
N ALA A 93 -12.36 1.74 11.29
CA ALA A 93 -11.45 2.86 11.32
C ALA A 93 -11.99 4.05 10.51
N ALA A 94 -12.42 3.81 9.26
CA ALA A 94 -13.02 4.82 8.39
C ALA A 94 -14.26 5.47 9.03
N LYS A 95 -15.16 4.66 9.60
CA LYS A 95 -16.35 5.15 10.31
C LYS A 95 -15.99 6.11 11.44
N ASN A 96 -14.98 5.77 12.24
CA ASN A 96 -14.55 6.57 13.38
C ASN A 96 -13.82 7.86 12.97
N TYR A 97 -12.93 7.81 11.98
CA TYR A 97 -12.32 9.03 11.44
C TYR A 97 -13.36 9.95 10.81
N HIS A 98 -14.33 9.41 10.06
CA HIS A 98 -15.41 10.20 9.49
C HIS A 98 -16.28 10.85 10.57
N ARG A 99 -16.55 10.15 11.69
CA ARG A 99 -17.21 10.75 12.86
C ARG A 99 -16.40 11.90 13.44
N ALA A 100 -15.09 11.73 13.62
CA ALA A 100 -14.20 12.79 14.11
C ALA A 100 -14.17 14.03 13.19
N VAL A 101 -14.21 13.82 11.86
CA VAL A 101 -14.34 14.92 10.88
C VAL A 101 -15.68 15.66 11.04
N LYS A 102 -16.78 14.92 11.25
CA LYS A 102 -18.12 15.52 11.40
C LYS A 102 -18.26 16.38 12.64
N ILE A 103 -17.64 15.99 13.75
CA ILE A 103 -17.71 16.74 15.01
C ILE A 103 -17.00 18.10 14.88
N ASN A 104 -15.88 18.13 14.15
CA ASN A 104 -15.23 19.37 13.72
C ASN A 104 -14.75 20.34 14.82
N ALA A 105 -14.54 19.88 16.06
CA ALA A 105 -14.23 20.77 17.19
C ALA A 105 -12.77 21.29 17.22
N ILE A 106 -11.81 20.39 17.04
CA ILE A 106 -10.37 20.66 17.08
C ILE A 106 -9.78 20.55 15.68
N ALA A 107 -9.27 21.66 15.13
CA ALA A 107 -8.76 21.76 13.76
C ALA A 107 -7.66 20.74 13.43
N ALA A 108 -6.76 20.46 14.38
CA ALA A 108 -5.71 19.46 14.20
C ALA A 108 -6.27 18.06 13.99
N LEU A 109 -7.29 17.66 14.76
CA LEU A 109 -7.97 16.36 14.59
C LEU A 109 -8.77 16.30 13.30
N ASN A 110 -9.37 17.40 12.86
CA ASN A 110 -10.07 17.44 11.56
C ASN A 110 -9.14 17.10 10.41
N ARG A 111 -7.99 17.77 10.36
CA ARG A 111 -6.98 17.52 9.33
C ARG A 111 -6.48 16.08 9.38
N ARG A 112 -6.12 15.59 10.57
CA ARG A 112 -5.59 14.23 10.76
C ARG A 112 -6.64 13.16 10.42
N SER A 113 -7.88 13.33 10.87
CA SER A 113 -8.98 12.40 10.61
C SER A 113 -9.36 12.37 9.14
N LYS A 114 -9.43 13.53 8.46
CA LYS A 114 -9.72 13.61 7.02
C LYS A 114 -8.66 12.87 6.20
N LEU A 115 -7.38 13.10 6.51
CA LEU A 115 -6.27 12.41 5.84
C LEU A 115 -6.34 10.89 6.07
N ALA A 116 -6.56 10.45 7.32
CA ALA A 116 -6.65 9.03 7.64
C ALA A 116 -7.85 8.35 6.95
N TYR A 117 -9.00 9.02 6.91
CA TYR A 117 -10.19 8.56 6.19
C TYR A 117 -9.91 8.42 4.69
N GLN A 118 -9.32 9.44 4.05
CA GLN A 118 -8.97 9.42 2.63
C GLN A 118 -7.98 8.30 2.29
N ASN A 119 -6.99 8.05 3.15
CA ASN A 119 -6.04 6.96 2.96
C ASN A 119 -6.74 5.59 3.00
N ILE A 120 -7.69 5.39 3.91
CA ILE A 120 -8.48 4.14 3.97
C ILE A 120 -9.34 3.99 2.71
N GLU A 121 -10.00 5.04 2.25
CA GLU A 121 -10.81 4.96 1.02
C GLU A 121 -9.94 4.65 -0.21
N SER A 122 -8.74 5.25 -0.31
CA SER A 122 -7.78 4.88 -1.36
C SER A 122 -7.37 3.40 -1.27
N LEU A 123 -7.13 2.88 -0.05
CA LEU A 123 -6.79 1.48 0.17
C LEU A 123 -7.93 0.54 -0.25
N ARG A 124 -9.19 0.89 0.07
CA ARG A 124 -10.38 0.13 -0.35
C ARG A 124 -10.54 0.13 -1.87
N ASN A 125 -10.38 1.29 -2.51
CA ASN A 125 -10.45 1.41 -3.97
C ASN A 125 -9.37 0.57 -4.67
N ASN A 126 -8.14 0.63 -4.17
CA ASN A 126 -7.05 -0.19 -4.69
C ASN A 126 -7.31 -1.68 -4.47
N THR A 127 -7.86 -2.08 -3.32
CA THR A 127 -8.22 -3.48 -3.05
C THR A 127 -9.23 -3.99 -4.06
N ASN A 128 -10.30 -3.24 -4.32
CA ASN A 128 -11.32 -3.61 -5.30
C ASN A 128 -10.72 -3.71 -6.71
N LYS A 129 -10.01 -2.66 -7.15
CA LYS A 129 -9.36 -2.61 -8.46
C LYS A 129 -8.43 -3.80 -8.69
N PHE A 130 -7.56 -4.08 -7.72
CA PHE A 130 -6.56 -5.14 -7.82
C PHE A 130 -7.19 -6.53 -7.79
N THR A 131 -8.20 -6.73 -6.95
CA THR A 131 -8.94 -8.00 -6.88
C THR A 131 -9.62 -8.29 -8.21
N THR A 132 -10.36 -7.33 -8.77
CA THR A 132 -11.01 -7.49 -10.08
C THR A 132 -10.02 -7.84 -11.20
N LEU A 133 -8.88 -7.13 -11.29
CA LEU A 133 -7.86 -7.42 -12.29
C LEU A 133 -7.25 -8.82 -12.09
N TYR A 134 -7.07 -9.25 -10.85
CA TYR A 134 -6.50 -10.56 -10.54
C TYR A 134 -7.47 -11.69 -10.85
N ASP A 135 -8.76 -11.53 -10.55
CA ASP A 135 -9.79 -12.52 -10.86
C ASP A 135 -9.97 -12.69 -12.37
N GLN A 136 -9.98 -11.59 -13.13
CA GLN A 136 -9.96 -11.63 -14.60
C GLN A 136 -8.71 -12.36 -15.12
N ALA A 137 -7.54 -12.13 -14.51
CA ALA A 137 -6.33 -12.83 -14.89
C ALA A 137 -6.39 -14.33 -14.58
N LEU A 138 -7.00 -14.74 -13.47
CA LEU A 138 -7.21 -16.14 -13.12
C LEU A 138 -8.14 -16.84 -14.10
N GLU A 139 -9.26 -16.21 -14.46
CA GLU A 139 -10.20 -16.73 -15.46
C GLU A 139 -9.51 -16.98 -16.82
N LEU A 140 -8.72 -16.01 -17.29
CA LEU A 140 -7.93 -16.13 -18.51
C LEU A 140 -6.85 -17.21 -18.39
N ASN A 141 -6.19 -17.33 -17.24
CA ASN A 141 -5.21 -18.39 -16.97
C ASN A 141 -5.85 -19.78 -17.05
N HIS A 142 -7.01 -19.98 -16.43
CA HIS A 142 -7.73 -21.25 -16.44
C HIS A 142 -8.18 -21.65 -17.86
N ARG A 143 -8.48 -20.66 -18.71
CA ARG A 143 -8.80 -20.86 -20.14
C ARG A 143 -7.57 -21.06 -21.03
N GLY A 144 -6.36 -21.01 -20.47
CA GLY A 144 -5.10 -21.11 -21.23
C GLY A 144 -4.70 -19.83 -21.97
N ASP A 145 -5.46 -18.73 -21.85
CA ASP A 145 -5.08 -17.42 -22.40
C ASP A 145 -4.07 -16.72 -21.47
N PHE A 146 -2.89 -17.33 -21.38
CA PHE A 146 -1.82 -16.85 -20.51
C PHE A 146 -1.33 -15.46 -20.90
N LYS A 147 -1.43 -15.08 -22.18
CA LYS A 147 -0.97 -13.78 -22.68
C LYS A 147 -1.85 -12.67 -22.15
N ARG A 148 -3.18 -12.78 -22.31
CA ARG A 148 -4.10 -11.78 -21.76
C ARG A 148 -4.11 -11.81 -20.24
N SER A 149 -4.03 -12.99 -19.62
CA SER A 149 -3.86 -13.12 -18.17
C SER A 149 -2.69 -12.28 -17.66
N THR A 150 -1.50 -12.41 -18.26
CA THR A 150 -0.33 -11.61 -17.88
C THR A 150 -0.54 -10.10 -18.11
N GLN A 151 -1.26 -9.68 -19.14
CA GLN A 151 -1.57 -8.25 -19.36
C GLN A 151 -2.38 -7.64 -18.20
N HIS A 152 -3.34 -8.37 -17.63
CA HIS A 152 -4.09 -7.91 -16.44
C HIS A 152 -3.19 -7.84 -15.20
N LEU A 153 -2.31 -8.84 -14.99
CA LEU A 153 -1.38 -8.87 -13.87
C LEU A 153 -0.32 -7.75 -13.96
N ASP A 154 0.14 -7.42 -15.17
CA ASP A 154 1.09 -6.32 -15.39
C ASP A 154 0.46 -4.95 -15.05
N ARG A 155 -0.85 -4.77 -15.26
CA ARG A 155 -1.56 -3.55 -14.82
C ARG A 155 -1.54 -3.41 -13.30
N ILE A 156 -1.66 -4.51 -12.57
CA ILE A 156 -1.54 -4.52 -11.10
C ILE A 156 -0.12 -4.15 -10.67
N ILE A 157 0.91 -4.82 -11.22
CA ILE A 157 2.31 -4.60 -10.82
C ILE A 157 2.83 -3.22 -11.22
N SER A 158 2.24 -2.58 -12.23
CA SER A 158 2.62 -1.24 -12.67
C SER A 158 1.93 -0.12 -11.88
N ASP A 159 0.92 -0.44 -11.07
CA ASP A 159 0.21 0.54 -10.25
C ASP A 159 0.99 0.83 -8.95
N PRO A 160 1.39 2.07 -8.66
CA PRO A 160 2.13 2.40 -7.44
C PRO A 160 1.41 2.01 -6.15
N GLY A 161 0.07 1.94 -6.17
CA GLY A 161 -0.72 1.52 -5.02
C GLY A 161 -0.45 0.08 -4.57
N VAL A 162 0.09 -0.79 -5.45
CA VAL A 162 0.42 -2.18 -5.12
C VAL A 162 1.66 -2.30 -4.24
N ASP A 163 2.49 -1.26 -4.17
CA ASP A 163 3.70 -1.22 -3.35
C ASP A 163 3.41 -0.81 -1.90
N ASP A 164 2.15 -0.46 -1.57
CA ASP A 164 1.73 -0.26 -0.19
C ASP A 164 1.95 -1.56 0.62
N LYS A 165 2.43 -1.42 1.86
CA LYS A 165 2.65 -2.54 2.80
C LYS A 165 1.44 -3.47 2.92
N TYR A 166 0.22 -2.95 2.81
CA TYR A 166 -1.02 -3.75 2.88
C TYR A 166 -1.12 -4.76 1.72
N PHE A 167 -0.50 -4.49 0.57
CA PHE A 167 -0.54 -5.35 -0.62
C PHE A 167 0.69 -6.23 -0.81
N LYS A 168 1.68 -6.23 0.10
CA LYS A 168 2.92 -7.02 -0.07
C LYS A 168 2.65 -8.50 -0.37
N GLY A 169 1.73 -9.13 0.37
CA GLY A 169 1.35 -10.52 0.16
C GLY A 169 0.59 -10.73 -1.16
N PHE A 170 -0.31 -9.80 -1.50
CA PHE A 170 -1.07 -9.82 -2.74
C PHE A 170 -0.15 -9.67 -3.97
N ARG A 171 0.77 -8.70 -3.94
CA ARG A 171 1.81 -8.48 -4.96
C ARG A 171 2.63 -9.75 -5.21
N SER A 172 3.00 -10.48 -4.15
CA SER A 172 3.71 -11.76 -4.28
C SER A 172 2.88 -12.82 -5.03
N LYS A 173 1.56 -12.90 -4.77
CA LYS A 173 0.65 -13.81 -5.50
C LYS A 173 0.60 -13.46 -6.99
N VAL A 174 0.45 -12.17 -7.30
CA VAL A 174 0.44 -11.66 -8.67
C VAL A 174 1.74 -12.02 -9.41
N GLU A 175 2.90 -11.78 -8.80
CA GLU A 175 4.20 -12.13 -9.39
C GLU A 175 4.37 -13.63 -9.63
N LYS A 176 3.90 -14.48 -8.72
CA LYS A 176 3.92 -15.94 -8.88
C LYS A 176 3.08 -16.37 -10.08
N LEU A 177 1.90 -15.79 -10.25
CA LEU A 177 1.03 -16.11 -11.39
C LEU A 177 1.64 -15.64 -12.72
N ILE A 178 2.24 -14.44 -12.77
CA ILE A 178 2.99 -13.97 -13.95
C ILE A 178 4.10 -14.98 -14.32
N LYS A 179 4.89 -15.43 -13.33
CA LYS A 179 5.95 -16.42 -13.55
C LYS A 179 5.38 -17.75 -14.08
N SER A 180 4.24 -18.20 -13.56
CA SER A 180 3.55 -19.41 -14.00
C SER A 180 3.08 -19.30 -15.46
N ASN A 181 2.37 -18.21 -15.80
CA ASN A 181 1.93 -17.91 -17.17
C ASN A 181 3.08 -17.93 -18.16
N ASN A 182 4.17 -17.25 -17.83
CA ASN A 182 5.33 -17.14 -18.71
C ASN A 182 6.01 -18.50 -18.94
N ARG A 183 6.02 -19.40 -17.94
CA ARG A 183 6.50 -20.79 -18.11
C ARG A 183 5.60 -21.57 -19.08
N LYS A 184 4.28 -21.45 -18.93
CA LYS A 184 3.30 -22.15 -19.79
C LYS A 184 3.35 -21.66 -21.24
N GLN A 185 3.52 -20.36 -21.46
CA GLN A 185 3.72 -19.79 -22.80
C GLN A 185 5.00 -20.33 -23.45
N ARG A 186 6.12 -20.36 -22.70
CA ARG A 186 7.39 -20.91 -23.19
C ARG A 186 7.28 -22.40 -23.54
N SER A 187 6.65 -23.20 -22.69
CA SER A 187 6.46 -24.64 -22.99
C SER A 187 5.59 -24.88 -24.22
N SER A 188 4.55 -24.06 -24.43
CA SER A 188 3.71 -24.14 -25.63
C SER A 188 4.50 -23.81 -26.89
N LEU A 189 5.32 -22.76 -26.88
CA LEU A 189 6.20 -22.40 -27.99
C LEU A 189 7.21 -23.50 -28.33
N ILE A 190 7.80 -24.13 -27.31
CA ILE A 190 8.73 -25.26 -27.50
C ILE A 190 7.99 -26.46 -28.09
N SER A 191 6.79 -26.79 -27.60
CA SER A 191 6.00 -27.92 -28.10
C SER A 191 5.55 -27.73 -29.56
N SER A 192 5.18 -26.52 -29.95
CA SER A 192 4.85 -26.17 -31.35
C SER A 192 6.07 -26.28 -32.28
N ASN A 193 7.27 -25.91 -31.81
CA ASN A 193 8.50 -26.04 -32.59
C ASN A 193 8.97 -27.50 -32.73
N VAL A 194 8.71 -28.35 -31.73
CA VAL A 194 9.03 -29.79 -31.78
C VAL A 194 8.07 -30.54 -32.70
N THR A 195 6.77 -30.22 -32.68
CA THR A 195 5.77 -30.83 -33.60
C THR A 195 5.95 -30.37 -35.05
N ALA A 196 6.34 -29.12 -35.30
CA ALA A 196 6.69 -28.65 -36.65
C ALA A 196 7.96 -29.31 -37.21
N ASN A 197 8.92 -29.68 -36.35
CA ASN A 197 10.14 -30.40 -36.76
C ASN A 197 9.94 -31.91 -36.92
N HIS A 198 8.89 -32.50 -36.33
CA HIS A 198 8.67 -33.95 -36.45
C HIS A 198 8.13 -34.37 -37.84
N ASN A 199 7.69 -33.43 -38.67
CA ASN A 199 7.19 -33.67 -40.03
C ASN A 199 8.24 -33.45 -41.13
N LYS A 200 9.52 -33.29 -40.78
CA LYS A 200 10.66 -33.25 -41.71
C LYS A 200 11.74 -34.24 -41.24
N ASN A 201 11.71 -35.43 -41.85
CA ASN A 201 12.50 -36.61 -41.54
C ASN A 201 14.03 -36.39 -41.38
N ASN A 202 14.63 -37.27 -40.56
CA ASN A 202 16.00 -37.77 -40.60
C ASN A 202 17.11 -36.82 -41.11
N GLN A 203 17.91 -36.30 -40.18
CA GLN A 203 19.36 -36.59 -40.08
C GLN A 203 19.97 -35.71 -38.99
N PHE A 204 20.60 -36.37 -38.01
CA PHE A 204 21.50 -35.73 -37.05
C PHE A 204 22.67 -35.07 -37.80
N LYS A 205 22.63 -33.74 -37.91
CA LYS A 205 23.82 -32.89 -37.82
C LYS A 205 23.45 -31.69 -36.96
N LEU A 206 24.03 -31.62 -35.76
CA LEU A 206 24.03 -30.40 -34.94
C LEU A 206 24.66 -29.28 -35.78
N LYS A 207 23.82 -28.49 -36.43
CA LYS A 207 24.16 -27.13 -36.84
C LYS A 207 23.47 -26.20 -35.85
N SER A 208 24.29 -25.43 -35.14
CA SER A 208 23.93 -24.45 -34.13
C SER A 208 22.65 -23.68 -34.51
N PRO A 209 21.61 -23.65 -33.66
CA PRO A 209 20.40 -22.92 -34.00
C PRO A 209 20.69 -21.42 -34.02
N LYS A 210 20.51 -20.81 -35.18
CA LYS A 210 20.40 -19.37 -35.37
C LYS A 210 19.24 -18.88 -34.48
N VAL A 211 19.54 -18.02 -33.53
CA VAL A 211 18.64 -17.52 -32.47
C VAL A 211 17.40 -16.86 -33.10
N ILE A 212 16.23 -17.47 -32.95
CA ILE A 212 14.94 -16.91 -33.36
C ILE A 212 14.49 -15.89 -32.30
N ALA A 213 14.24 -14.66 -32.73
CA ALA A 213 14.03 -13.47 -31.90
C ALA A 213 12.68 -13.46 -31.17
N ASP A 214 12.70 -13.81 -29.88
CA ASP A 214 11.60 -13.60 -28.93
C ASP A 214 11.59 -12.11 -28.49
N HIS A 215 10.62 -11.34 -28.98
CA HIS A 215 10.54 -9.90 -28.69
C HIS A 215 9.75 -9.66 -27.38
N PRO A 216 10.38 -9.10 -26.32
CA PRO A 216 9.67 -8.78 -25.09
C PRO A 216 8.57 -7.76 -25.33
N SER A 217 7.45 -7.88 -24.60
CA SER A 217 6.30 -7.00 -24.73
C SER A 217 6.69 -5.52 -24.51
N LYS A 218 5.97 -4.57 -25.13
CA LYS A 218 6.19 -3.13 -24.92
C LYS A 218 6.20 -2.74 -23.44
N VAL A 219 5.40 -3.41 -22.60
CA VAL A 219 5.34 -3.17 -21.15
C VAL A 219 6.61 -3.64 -20.45
N THR A 220 7.14 -4.81 -20.82
CA THR A 220 8.43 -5.32 -20.34
C THR A 220 9.58 -4.39 -20.74
N ILE A 221 9.55 -3.86 -21.97
CA ILE A 221 10.50 -2.85 -22.44
C ILE A 221 10.42 -1.59 -21.58
N THR A 222 9.22 -1.05 -21.32
CA THR A 222 9.05 0.16 -20.50
C THR A 222 9.53 -0.04 -19.07
N LYS A 223 9.24 -1.20 -18.46
CA LYS A 223 9.73 -1.51 -17.12
C LYS A 223 11.26 -1.63 -17.09
N ALA A 224 11.83 -2.33 -18.06
CA ALA A 224 13.27 -2.48 -18.19
C ALA A 224 13.96 -1.12 -18.36
N ARG A 225 13.40 -0.20 -19.16
CA ARG A 225 13.92 1.17 -19.29
C ARG A 225 14.00 1.91 -17.96
N ARG A 226 12.96 1.81 -17.11
CA ARG A 226 12.97 2.41 -15.77
C ARG A 226 14.04 1.80 -14.87
N ASP A 227 14.22 0.49 -14.93
CA ASP A 227 15.24 -0.20 -14.11
C ASP A 227 16.67 0.11 -14.59
N ILE A 228 16.88 0.31 -15.90
CA ILE A 228 18.14 0.77 -16.52
C ILE A 228 18.43 2.22 -16.09
N GLN A 229 17.44 3.12 -16.14
CA GLN A 229 17.58 4.50 -15.67
C GLN A 229 17.94 4.60 -14.19
N ARG A 230 17.31 3.78 -13.34
CA ARG A 230 17.65 3.72 -11.91
C ARG A 230 19.08 3.25 -11.68
N ALA A 231 19.65 2.46 -12.58
CA ALA A 231 21.04 2.01 -12.50
C ALA A 231 22.06 3.10 -12.90
N GLY A 232 21.59 4.28 -13.33
CA GLY A 232 22.44 5.39 -13.78
C GLY A 232 22.68 5.42 -15.30
N VAL A 233 22.05 4.51 -16.05
CA VAL A 233 22.23 4.36 -17.50
C VAL A 233 21.10 5.06 -18.24
N ASP A 234 21.41 5.92 -19.22
CA ASP A 234 20.39 6.61 -20.00
C ASP A 234 19.64 5.67 -20.94
N ALA A 235 18.53 5.12 -20.45
CA ALA A 235 17.67 4.23 -21.22
C ALA A 235 16.95 4.92 -22.39
N HIS A 236 16.99 6.25 -22.55
CA HIS A 236 16.38 6.94 -23.69
C HIS A 236 17.18 6.74 -24.99
N GLN A 237 18.49 6.52 -24.89
CA GLN A 237 19.37 6.25 -26.04
C GLN A 237 19.21 4.82 -26.58
N MET A 238 18.64 3.91 -25.78
CA MET A 238 18.45 2.52 -26.17
C MET A 238 17.20 2.36 -27.03
N ASN A 239 17.32 1.67 -28.16
CA ASN A 239 16.14 1.26 -28.93
C ASN A 239 15.45 0.05 -28.23
N ASN A 240 14.24 -0.33 -28.67
CA ASN A 240 13.51 -1.45 -28.03
C ASN A 240 14.25 -2.79 -28.17
N GLN A 241 15.06 -2.96 -29.21
CA GLN A 241 15.87 -4.16 -29.40
C GLN A 241 17.04 -4.23 -28.43
N ASP A 242 17.65 -3.09 -28.09
CA ASP A 242 18.74 -3.00 -27.12
C ASP A 242 18.23 -3.34 -25.72
N VAL A 243 17.08 -2.77 -25.33
CA VAL A 243 16.42 -3.09 -24.06
C VAL A 243 16.03 -4.57 -24.03
N ALA A 244 15.54 -5.13 -25.14
CA ALA A 244 15.24 -6.56 -25.26
C ALA A 244 16.48 -7.46 -25.11
N ASN A 245 17.60 -7.07 -25.71
CA ASN A 245 18.88 -7.76 -25.57
C ASN A 245 19.34 -7.75 -24.11
N LEU A 246 19.23 -6.61 -23.43
CA LEU A 246 19.65 -6.44 -22.04
C LEU A 246 18.77 -7.26 -21.09
N ILE A 247 17.45 -7.30 -21.32
CA ILE A 247 16.52 -8.23 -20.64
C ILE A 247 16.99 -9.68 -20.82
N ARG A 248 17.35 -10.09 -22.04
CA ARG A 248 17.80 -11.45 -22.33
C ARG A 248 19.11 -11.78 -21.60
N GLN A 249 20.06 -10.86 -21.57
CA GLN A 249 21.33 -11.08 -20.90
C GLN A 249 21.17 -11.13 -19.38
N ALA A 250 20.44 -10.19 -18.77
CA ALA A 250 20.13 -10.22 -17.33
C ALA A 250 19.49 -11.57 -16.93
N ASN A 251 18.56 -12.08 -17.75
CA ASN A 251 17.92 -13.37 -17.53
C ASN A 251 18.90 -14.56 -17.67
N LYS A 252 19.84 -14.52 -18.62
CA LYS A 252 20.89 -15.54 -18.80
C LYS A 252 21.81 -15.62 -17.57
N HIS A 253 22.09 -14.49 -16.95
CA HIS A 253 22.92 -14.39 -15.75
C HIS A 253 22.13 -14.54 -14.45
N HIS A 254 20.82 -14.80 -14.52
CA HIS A 254 19.93 -14.93 -13.37
C HIS A 254 19.95 -13.72 -12.41
N ILE A 255 20.22 -12.51 -12.93
CA ILE A 255 20.27 -11.26 -12.15
C ILE A 255 19.22 -10.26 -12.63
N SER A 256 18.91 -9.27 -11.79
CA SER A 256 17.93 -8.24 -12.14
C SER A 256 18.46 -7.32 -13.24
N ILE A 257 17.56 -6.72 -14.03
CA ILE A 257 17.93 -5.75 -15.08
C ILE A 257 18.69 -4.57 -14.49
N TYR A 258 18.25 -4.06 -13.32
CA TYR A 258 18.96 -3.02 -12.58
C TYR A 258 20.41 -3.40 -12.29
N ARG A 259 20.64 -4.61 -11.75
CA ARG A 259 21.97 -5.07 -11.37
C ARG A 259 22.83 -5.36 -12.60
N TYR A 260 22.24 -6.00 -13.61
CA TYR A 260 22.90 -6.25 -14.87
C TYR A 260 23.32 -4.95 -15.57
N ALA A 261 22.45 -3.92 -15.59
CA ALA A 261 22.77 -2.62 -16.14
C ALA A 261 23.91 -1.94 -15.37
N LYS A 262 23.83 -1.91 -14.03
CA LYS A 262 24.86 -1.30 -13.16
C LYS A 262 26.23 -1.96 -13.26
N ASP A 263 26.27 -3.27 -13.51
CA ASP A 263 27.53 -4.03 -13.56
C ASP A 263 28.17 -4.01 -14.96
N ASN A 264 27.45 -3.56 -16.01
CA ASN A 264 27.91 -3.65 -17.42
C ASN A 264 27.88 -2.31 -18.18
N TYR A 265 27.43 -1.22 -17.56
CA TYR A 265 27.38 0.14 -18.10
C TYR A 265 27.73 1.14 -17.00
#